data_AF-A0A3P7M5W2-F1
#
_entry.id   AF-A0A3P7M5W2-F1
#
_cell.length_a   1.000
_cell.length_b   1.000
_cell.length_c   1.000
_cell.angle_alpha   90.00
_cell.angle_beta   90.00
_cell.angle_gamma   90.00
#
_symmetry.space_group_name_H-M   'P 1'
#
loop_
_entity.id
_entity.type
_entity.pdbx_description
1 polymer ?
#
loop_
_entity_poly.entity_id
_entity_poly.type
_entity_poly.pdbx_seq_one_letter_code
_entity_poly.pdbx_strand_id
1 'polypeptide(L)'
;MGQSVSRNDFMWTYTEQPHLNRREAIIKAHPEIKEVELLSVVNTAYLQLFGIDESFKYVVTAMVFFQVFMCWLLQDSDWLLIFLEAYLCGGVINHAMTLAIHDISHNTVFGNSYPLSNRFFGMFANLPIGVPISVSFKKYHVEHHRYLGRLCFMGFECLCDDYHKG
;
A
#
# COMPACT_ATOMS: atom_id res chain seq x y z
N MET A 1 16.90 -9.01 -12.94
CA MET A 1 17.13 -8.53 -11.56
C MET A 1 16.57 -9.57 -10.60
N GLY A 2 17.38 -10.58 -10.25
CA GLY A 2 17.03 -11.59 -9.25
C GLY A 2 18.31 -11.90 -8.49
N GLN A 3 18.30 -11.75 -7.17
CA GLN A 3 19.46 -12.10 -6.36
C GLN A 3 19.68 -13.61 -6.42
N SER A 4 20.94 -14.03 -6.59
CA SER A 4 21.32 -15.43 -6.38
C SER A 4 21.17 -15.74 -4.90
N VAL A 5 20.24 -16.62 -4.57
CA VAL A 5 20.01 -17.04 -3.19
C VAL A 5 21.22 -17.87 -2.75
N SER A 6 21.94 -17.43 -1.71
CA SER A 6 23.14 -18.14 -1.21
C SER A 6 22.81 -19.40 -0.42
N ARG A 7 21.53 -19.68 -0.18
CA ARG A 7 21.04 -20.79 0.64
C ARG A 7 20.00 -21.61 -0.12
N ASN A 8 20.08 -22.92 0.02
CA ASN A 8 19.14 -23.88 -0.54
C ASN A 8 17.98 -24.21 0.42
N ASP A 9 17.95 -23.57 1.60
CA ASP A 9 16.97 -23.79 2.67
C ASP A 9 16.31 -22.49 3.12
N PHE A 10 15.09 -22.60 3.66
CA PHE A 10 14.39 -21.48 4.28
C PHE A 10 14.86 -21.30 5.73
N MET A 11 15.08 -20.05 6.14
CA MET A 11 15.27 -19.70 7.55
C MET A 11 13.91 -19.61 8.23
N TRP A 12 13.60 -20.60 9.06
CA TRP A 12 12.38 -20.62 9.86
C TRP A 12 12.55 -19.72 11.07
N THR A 13 11.61 -18.80 11.25
CA THR A 13 11.61 -17.89 12.41
C THR A 13 10.29 -18.10 13.15
N TYR A 14 10.38 -18.54 14.40
CA TYR A 14 9.21 -18.82 15.24
C TYR A 14 8.69 -17.57 15.98
N THR A 15 9.33 -16.41 15.77
CA THR A 15 8.85 -15.13 16.27
C THR A 15 7.71 -14.65 15.40
N GLU A 16 6.59 -14.27 16.03
CA GLU A 16 5.48 -13.60 15.35
C GLU A 16 5.93 -12.26 14.72
N GLN A 17 5.04 -11.64 13.94
CA GLN A 17 5.31 -10.45 13.13
C GLN A 17 6.17 -9.41 13.90
N PRO A 18 7.44 -9.20 13.52
CA PRO A 18 8.40 -8.41 14.31
C PRO A 18 8.06 -6.92 14.36
N HIS A 19 7.08 -6.48 13.57
CA HIS A 19 6.67 -5.08 13.44
C HIS A 19 5.96 -4.56 14.70
N LEU A 20 5.19 -5.40 15.40
CA LEU A 20 4.49 -5.01 16.62
C LEU A 20 5.49 -4.73 17.75
N ASN A 21 6.38 -5.69 18.01
CA ASN A 21 7.44 -5.55 19.03
C ASN A 21 8.39 -4.39 18.71
N ARG A 22 8.72 -4.15 17.43
CA ARG A 22 9.53 -3.00 17.02
C ARG A 22 8.81 -1.67 17.24
N ARG A 23 7.51 -1.60 16.94
CA ARG A 23 6.70 -0.40 17.18
C ARG A 23 6.72 -0.04 18.68
N GLU A 24 6.52 -1.03 19.55
CA GLU A 24 6.57 -0.83 21.00
C GLU A 24 7.96 -0.37 21.48
N ALA A 25 9.03 -0.99 20.97
CA ALA A 25 10.40 -0.62 21.29
C ALA A 25 10.73 0.82 20.87
N ILE A 26 10.30 1.25 19.68
CA ILE A 26 10.50 2.61 19.18
C ILE A 26 9.73 3.61 20.05
N ILE A 27 8.47 3.33 20.38
CA ILE A 27 7.66 4.19 21.24
C ILE A 27 8.27 4.33 22.65
N LYS A 28 8.90 3.28 23.16
CA LYS A 28 9.58 3.30 24.47
C LYS A 28 10.92 4.03 24.42
N ALA A 29 11.65 3.95 23.32
CA ALA A 29 12.95 4.60 23.14
C ALA A 29 12.82 6.12 22.88
N HIS A 30 11.68 6.55 22.33
CA HIS A 30 11.40 7.93 21.94
C HIS A 30 10.16 8.50 22.66
N PRO A 31 10.24 8.73 23.99
CA PRO A 31 9.12 9.25 24.78
C PRO A 31 8.70 10.67 24.39
N GLU A 32 9.51 11.44 23.66
CA GLU A 32 9.14 12.72 23.03
C GLU A 32 7.95 12.59 22.07
N ILE A 33 7.74 11.39 21.50
CA ILE A 33 6.57 11.05 20.66
C ILE A 33 5.31 10.88 21.53
N LYS A 34 5.49 10.54 22.82
CA LYS A 34 4.43 10.37 23.84
C LYS A 34 4.20 11.60 24.71
N GLU A 35 5.15 12.53 24.90
CA GLU A 35 4.88 13.71 25.74
C GLU A 35 3.84 14.65 25.12
N VAL A 36 3.61 14.57 23.81
CA VAL A 36 2.49 15.22 23.11
C VAL A 36 1.15 14.45 23.27
N GLU A 37 1.17 13.26 23.89
CA GLU A 37 0.01 12.40 24.15
C GLU A 37 -0.81 12.86 25.36
N LEU A 38 -0.20 13.55 26.33
CA LEU A 38 -0.82 13.80 27.65
C LEU A 38 -1.58 15.14 27.78
N LEU A 39 -1.42 16.09 26.84
CA LEU A 39 -1.94 17.47 27.00
C LEU A 39 -3.05 17.88 26.03
N SER A 40 -3.46 17.08 25.04
CA SER A 40 -4.52 17.50 24.12
C SER A 40 -5.63 16.46 23.99
N VAL A 41 -6.83 16.91 24.34
CA VAL A 41 -8.08 16.41 23.78
C VAL A 41 -7.89 16.40 22.26
N VAL A 42 -7.67 15.21 21.69
CA VAL A 42 -7.50 14.91 20.26
C VAL A 42 -6.20 15.42 19.61
N ASN A 43 -5.08 14.75 19.93
CA ASN A 43 -3.90 14.43 19.12
C ASN A 43 -3.65 15.20 17.79
N THR A 44 -2.58 16.00 17.71
CA THR A 44 -2.06 16.56 16.44
C THR A 44 -0.69 16.00 16.05
N ALA A 45 0.25 15.75 16.98
CA ALA A 45 1.61 15.31 16.63
C ALA A 45 1.75 13.79 16.40
N TYR A 46 1.12 12.94 17.23
CA TYR A 46 1.06 11.50 16.97
C TYR A 46 0.21 11.19 15.72
N LEU A 47 -0.85 11.97 15.51
CA LEU A 47 -1.65 11.93 14.28
C LEU A 47 -0.89 12.50 13.07
N GLN A 48 0.10 13.37 13.25
CA GLN A 48 0.98 13.79 12.15
C GLN A 48 1.90 12.66 11.68
N LEU A 49 2.32 11.76 12.58
CA LEU A 49 3.23 10.66 12.22
C LEU A 49 2.53 9.36 11.81
N PHE A 50 1.36 9.07 12.38
CA PHE A 50 0.61 7.82 12.15
C PHE A 50 -0.85 8.03 11.70
N GLY A 51 -1.28 9.27 11.48
CA GLY A 51 -2.64 9.59 11.08
C GLY A 51 -2.84 9.61 9.56
N ILE A 52 -4.05 10.03 9.18
CA ILE A 52 -4.49 10.13 7.79
C ILE A 52 -3.87 11.37 7.17
N ASP A 53 -3.13 11.19 6.07
CA ASP A 53 -2.65 12.32 5.28
C ASP A 53 -3.79 12.86 4.40
N GLU A 54 -4.26 14.07 4.72
CA GLU A 54 -5.30 14.74 3.96
C GLU A 54 -4.85 15.19 2.56
N SER A 55 -3.54 15.40 2.35
CA SER A 55 -3.01 15.84 1.05
C SER A 55 -3.12 14.73 0.00
N PHE A 56 -3.07 13.47 0.44
CA PHE A 56 -3.07 12.29 -0.38
C PHE A 56 -4.27 12.22 -1.34
N LYS A 57 -5.48 12.57 -0.88
CA LYS A 57 -6.70 12.57 -1.72
C LYS A 57 -6.56 13.51 -2.91
N TYR A 58 -5.97 14.69 -2.72
CA TYR A 58 -5.78 15.68 -3.77
C TYR A 58 -4.69 15.27 -4.76
N VAL A 59 -3.60 14.68 -4.27
CA VAL A 59 -2.51 14.19 -5.12
C VAL A 59 -3.00 13.09 -6.06
N VAL A 60 -3.72 12.09 -5.54
CA VAL A 60 -4.27 10.99 -6.36
C VAL A 60 -5.26 11.52 -7.39
N THR A 61 -6.15 12.44 -6.99
CA THR A 61 -7.09 13.06 -7.93
C THR A 61 -6.38 13.87 -9.02
N ALA A 62 -5.33 14.62 -8.68
CA ALA A 62 -4.52 15.35 -9.66
C ALA A 62 -3.82 14.41 -10.65
N MET A 63 -3.28 13.27 -10.18
CA MET A 63 -2.65 12.27 -11.04
C MET A 63 -3.63 11.61 -12.02
N VAL A 64 -4.88 11.37 -11.60
CA VAL A 64 -5.94 10.85 -12.48
C VAL A 64 -6.26 11.86 -13.58
N PHE A 65 -6.50 13.12 -13.20
CA PHE A 65 -6.78 14.18 -14.17
C PHE A 65 -5.61 14.43 -15.12
N PHE A 66 -4.38 14.41 -14.62
CA PHE A 66 -3.18 14.54 -15.44
C PHE A 66 -3.11 13.45 -16.51
N GLN A 67 -3.36 12.19 -16.16
CA GLN A 67 -3.35 11.10 -17.15
C GLN A 67 -4.46 11.25 -18.19
N VAL A 68 -5.67 11.63 -17.79
CA VAL A 68 -6.77 11.90 -18.75
C VAL A 68 -6.41 13.07 -19.67
N PHE A 69 -5.80 14.12 -19.13
CA PHE A 69 -5.34 15.28 -19.89
C PHE A 69 -4.24 14.91 -20.90
N MET A 70 -3.27 14.08 -20.50
CA MET A 70 -2.21 13.60 -21.40
C MET A 70 -2.76 12.71 -22.51
N CYS A 71 -3.75 11.86 -22.21
CA CYS A 71 -4.44 11.06 -23.23
C CYS A 71 -5.14 11.95 -24.28
N TRP A 72 -5.77 13.04 -23.84
CA TRP A 72 -6.39 14.00 -24.77
C TRP A 72 -5.35 14.76 -25.60
N LEU A 73 -4.26 15.21 -25.00
CA LEU A 73 -3.21 15.96 -25.68
C LEU A 73 -2.49 15.14 -26.76
N LEU A 74 -2.31 13.84 -26.53
CA LEU A 74 -1.56 12.94 -27.42
C LEU A 74 -2.43 12.24 -28.47
N GLN A 75 -3.74 12.51 -28.53
CA GLN A 75 -4.68 11.77 -29.38
C GLN A 75 -4.32 11.80 -30.89
N ASP A 76 -3.71 12.91 -31.35
CA ASP A 76 -3.35 13.15 -32.75
C ASP A 76 -1.83 13.04 -33.00
N SER A 77 -1.06 12.54 -32.02
CA SER A 77 0.40 12.46 -32.08
C SER A 77 0.90 11.18 -32.76
N ASP A 78 2.15 11.20 -33.22
CA ASP A 78 2.80 10.01 -33.79
C ASP A 78 2.92 8.87 -32.77
N TRP A 79 2.68 7.63 -33.22
CA TRP A 79 2.74 6.43 -32.39
C TRP A 79 4.06 6.28 -31.63
N LEU A 80 5.19 6.66 -32.23
CA LEU A 80 6.50 6.56 -31.58
C LEU A 80 6.60 7.52 -30.38
N LEU A 81 6.05 8.73 -30.51
CA LEU A 81 5.98 9.71 -29.42
C LEU A 81 5.04 9.21 -28.32
N ILE A 82 3.89 8.63 -28.69
CA ILE A 82 2.96 8.00 -27.74
C ILE A 82 3.67 6.89 -26.93
N PHE A 83 4.44 6.01 -27.58
CA PHE A 83 5.17 4.95 -26.88
C PHE A 83 6.25 5.47 -25.95
N LEU A 84 7.02 6.49 -26.36
CA LEU A 84 8.04 7.10 -25.52
C LEU A 84 7.42 7.77 -24.29
N GLU A 85 6.37 8.55 -24.48
CA GLU A 85 5.68 9.25 -23.40
C GLU A 85 4.98 8.28 -22.44
N ALA A 86 4.35 7.23 -22.98
CA ALA A 86 3.74 6.17 -22.18
C ALA A 86 4.78 5.44 -21.31
N TYR A 87 6.00 5.23 -21.81
CA TYR A 87 7.06 4.56 -21.05
C TYR A 87 7.67 5.46 -19.98
N LEU A 88 8.04 6.70 -20.35
CA LEU A 88 8.77 7.60 -19.46
C LEU A 88 7.85 8.28 -18.43
N CYS A 89 6.74 8.85 -18.88
CA CYS A 89 5.81 9.59 -18.03
C CYS A 89 4.70 8.66 -17.52
N GLY A 90 4.06 7.93 -18.43
CA GLY A 90 2.97 7.01 -18.09
C GLY A 90 3.41 5.90 -17.14
N GLY A 91 4.59 5.30 -17.35
CA GLY A 91 5.15 4.26 -16.49
C GLY A 91 5.38 4.74 -15.05
N VAL A 92 5.96 5.92 -14.88
CA VAL A 92 6.24 6.51 -13.55
C VAL A 92 4.94 6.82 -12.81
N ILE A 93 3.97 7.43 -13.50
CA ILE A 93 2.68 7.79 -12.88
C ILE A 93 1.86 6.54 -12.56
N ASN A 94 1.85 5.54 -13.45
CA ASN A 94 1.22 4.25 -13.18
C ASN A 94 1.84 3.55 -11.98
N HIS A 95 3.17 3.58 -11.84
CA HIS A 95 3.83 3.01 -10.66
C HIS A 95 3.39 3.72 -9.38
N ALA A 96 3.42 5.05 -9.36
CA ALA A 96 2.96 5.84 -8.21
C ALA A 96 1.47 5.60 -7.89
N MET A 97 0.63 5.38 -8.91
CA MET A 97 -0.79 5.08 -8.76
C MET A 97 -1.03 3.66 -8.20
N THR A 98 -0.21 2.67 -8.57
CA THR A 98 -0.28 1.34 -7.94
C THR A 98 0.06 1.38 -6.45
N LEU A 99 1.04 2.21 -6.07
CA LEU A 99 1.36 2.47 -4.66
C LEU A 99 0.21 3.20 -3.96
N ALA A 100 -0.42 4.17 -4.62
CA ALA A 100 -1.57 4.85 -4.05
C ALA A 100 -2.74 3.89 -3.81
N ILE A 101 -3.02 2.96 -4.74
CA ILE A 101 -4.05 1.92 -4.57
C ILE A 101 -3.69 0.98 -3.40
N HIS A 102 -2.41 0.67 -3.22
CA HIS A 102 -1.93 -0.07 -2.07
C HIS A 102 -2.29 0.63 -0.75
N ASP A 103 -2.03 1.92 -0.64
CA ASP A 103 -2.33 2.66 0.59
C ASP A 103 -3.85 2.81 0.80
N ILE A 104 -4.62 3.09 -0.26
CA ILE A 104 -6.10 3.15 -0.21
C ILE A 104 -6.69 1.83 0.31
N SER A 105 -6.05 0.69 -0.01
CA SER A 105 -6.52 -0.63 0.43
C SER A 105 -6.47 -0.82 1.95
N HIS A 106 -5.58 -0.09 2.62
CA HIS A 106 -5.47 0.01 4.08
C HIS A 106 -6.49 0.98 4.71
N ASN A 107 -7.42 1.52 3.92
CA ASN A 107 -8.38 2.54 4.34
C ASN A 107 -7.74 3.83 4.87
N THR A 108 -6.55 4.21 4.37
CA THR A 108 -5.82 5.38 4.87
C THR A 108 -6.44 6.72 4.45
N VAL A 109 -7.31 6.77 3.44
CA VAL A 109 -7.80 8.06 2.88
C VAL A 109 -8.94 8.66 3.69
N PHE A 110 -9.95 7.85 4.03
CA PHE A 110 -11.09 8.30 4.85
C PHE A 110 -11.13 7.64 6.23
N GLY A 111 -10.11 6.84 6.55
CA GLY A 111 -10.05 6.05 7.77
C GLY A 111 -10.95 4.82 7.74
N ASN A 112 -10.84 4.03 8.80
CA ASN A 112 -11.54 2.76 8.94
C ASN A 112 -13.06 2.91 9.15
N SER A 113 -13.52 4.11 9.55
CA SER A 113 -14.94 4.42 9.77
C SER A 113 -15.76 4.51 8.49
N TYR A 114 -15.12 4.73 7.34
CA TYR A 114 -15.79 4.90 6.04
C TYR A 114 -15.22 3.97 4.96
N PRO A 115 -15.37 2.63 5.10
CA PRO A 115 -14.76 1.67 4.17
C PRO A 115 -15.34 1.73 2.76
N LEU A 116 -16.60 2.15 2.61
CA LEU A 116 -17.25 2.30 1.29
C LEU A 116 -16.67 3.48 0.51
N SER A 117 -16.44 4.62 1.15
CA SER A 117 -15.82 5.80 0.52
C SER A 117 -14.42 5.49 0.01
N ASN A 118 -13.61 4.77 0.81
CA ASN A 118 -12.30 4.30 0.39
C ASN A 118 -12.38 3.36 -0.84
N ARG A 119 -13.42 2.53 -0.92
CA ARG A 119 -13.61 1.60 -2.04
C ARG A 119 -13.99 2.33 -3.34
N PHE A 120 -14.90 3.30 -3.28
CA PHE A 120 -15.23 4.14 -4.44
C PHE A 120 -14.03 4.98 -4.89
N PHE A 121 -13.27 5.54 -3.94
CA PHE A 121 -12.04 6.28 -4.26
C PHE A 121 -10.97 5.39 -4.89
N GLY A 122 -10.82 4.14 -4.42
CA GLY A 122 -9.94 3.16 -5.05
C GLY A 122 -10.40 2.74 -6.46
N MET A 123 -11.70 2.73 -6.76
CA MET A 123 -12.20 2.54 -8.13
C MET A 123 -11.87 3.75 -9.01
N PHE A 124 -12.05 4.97 -8.49
CA PHE A 124 -11.69 6.20 -9.19
C PHE A 124 -10.19 6.28 -9.51
N ALA A 125 -9.33 6.00 -8.54
CA ALA A 125 -7.88 5.94 -8.72
C ALA A 125 -7.43 4.87 -9.74
N ASN A 126 -8.26 3.85 -9.98
CA ASN A 126 -7.97 2.78 -10.92
C ASN A 126 -8.43 3.09 -12.35
N LEU A 127 -9.19 4.17 -12.59
CA LEU A 127 -9.70 4.52 -13.92
C LEU A 127 -8.59 4.67 -14.98
N PRO A 128 -7.46 5.36 -14.71
CA PRO A 128 -6.41 5.53 -15.73
C PRO A 128 -5.66 4.23 -16.07
N ILE A 129 -5.69 3.22 -15.17
CA ILE A 129 -5.04 1.92 -15.38
C ILE A 129 -5.84 1.06 -16.38
N GLY A 130 -7.15 1.31 -16.52
CA GLY A 130 -8.03 0.59 -17.45
C GLY A 130 -8.38 -0.86 -17.04
N VAL A 131 -7.57 -1.51 -16.20
CA VAL A 131 -7.80 -2.87 -15.70
C VAL A 131 -8.32 -2.80 -14.26
N PRO A 132 -9.46 -3.44 -13.92
CA PRO A 132 -10.07 -3.35 -12.59
C PRO A 132 -9.29 -4.13 -11.52
N ILE A 133 -8.22 -3.55 -10.99
CA ILE A 133 -7.30 -4.20 -10.03
C ILE A 133 -7.65 -3.84 -8.59
N SER A 134 -8.15 -2.64 -8.33
CA SER A 134 -8.29 -2.08 -6.97
C SER A 134 -9.06 -2.96 -5.97
N VAL A 135 -10.18 -3.57 -6.37
CA VAL A 135 -11.01 -4.41 -5.49
C VAL A 135 -10.32 -5.73 -5.17
N SER A 136 -9.73 -6.39 -6.17
CA SER A 136 -9.00 -7.65 -6.01
C SER A 136 -7.75 -7.44 -5.17
N PHE A 137 -6.99 -6.37 -5.48
CA PHE A 137 -5.81 -6.00 -4.73
C PHE A 137 -6.12 -5.83 -3.25
N LYS A 138 -7.16 -5.06 -2.90
CA LYS A 138 -7.55 -4.87 -1.49
C LYS A 138 -7.83 -6.19 -0.77
N LYS A 139 -8.52 -7.13 -1.40
CA LYS A 139 -8.80 -8.44 -0.80
C LYS A 139 -7.52 -9.22 -0.52
N TYR A 140 -6.68 -9.40 -1.53
CA TYR A 140 -5.45 -10.19 -1.40
C TYR A 140 -4.38 -9.51 -0.55
N HIS A 141 -4.35 -8.19 -0.55
CA HIS A 141 -3.40 -7.40 0.22
C HIS A 141 -3.69 -7.45 1.72
N VAL A 142 -4.97 -7.30 2.10
CA VAL A 142 -5.37 -7.47 3.51
C VAL A 142 -5.08 -8.89 3.99
N GLU A 143 -5.30 -9.90 3.14
CA GLU A 143 -4.93 -11.28 3.43
C GLU A 143 -3.42 -11.42 3.65
N HIS A 144 -2.61 -10.87 2.74
CA HIS A 144 -1.16 -10.84 2.88
C HIS A 144 -0.73 -10.24 4.22
N HIS A 145 -1.29 -9.08 4.59
CA HIS A 145 -0.97 -8.43 5.86
C HIS A 145 -1.45 -9.21 7.09
N ARG A 146 -2.60 -9.90 6.99
CA ARG A 146 -3.14 -10.74 8.07
C ARG A 146 -2.28 -11.99 8.32
N TYR A 147 -1.67 -12.53 7.27
CA TYR A 147 -0.84 -13.73 7.33
C TYR A 147 0.63 -13.44 6.98
N LEU A 148 1.13 -12.25 7.39
CA LEU A 148 2.54 -11.88 7.28
C LEU A 148 3.40 -12.92 8.01
N GLY A 149 4.09 -13.77 7.24
CA GLY A 149 4.94 -14.86 7.74
C GLY A 149 4.28 -16.25 7.83
N ARG A 150 2.99 -16.39 7.47
CA ARG A 150 2.28 -17.69 7.44
C ARG A 150 1.92 -18.18 6.04
N LEU A 151 1.73 -17.31 5.06
CA LEU A 151 1.38 -17.70 3.68
C LEU A 151 2.56 -17.56 2.72
N CYS A 152 3.05 -18.69 2.21
CA CYS A 152 3.88 -18.78 1.01
C CYS A 152 2.97 -18.74 -0.23
N PHE A 153 2.97 -17.64 -0.99
CA PHE A 153 2.24 -17.54 -2.25
C PHE A 153 3.06 -18.18 -3.39
N MET A 154 2.90 -19.49 -3.59
CA MET A 154 3.03 -20.25 -4.85
C MET A 154 3.17 -21.75 -4.54
N GLY A 155 2.05 -22.49 -4.49
CA GLY A 155 2.02 -23.94 -4.73
C GLY A 155 2.78 -24.89 -3.77
N PHE A 156 3.36 -24.41 -2.67
CA PHE A 156 3.94 -25.26 -1.63
C PHE A 156 3.10 -25.16 -0.36
N GLU A 157 2.56 -26.29 0.10
CA GLU A 157 1.89 -26.44 1.39
C GLU A 157 2.79 -25.90 2.51
N CYS A 158 2.33 -24.85 3.20
CA CYS A 158 2.91 -24.45 4.47
C CYS A 158 2.40 -25.40 5.56
N LEU A 159 3.20 -26.40 5.90
CA LEU A 159 3.08 -27.16 7.14
C LEU A 159 3.30 -26.21 8.33
N CYS A 160 2.22 -25.62 8.83
CA CYS A 160 2.20 -24.89 10.10
C CYS A 160 1.00 -25.29 10.97
N ASP A 161 0.41 -26.47 10.76
CA ASP A 161 -0.82 -26.89 11.44
C ASP A 161 -0.75 -28.20 12.25
N ASP A 162 0.44 -28.72 12.56
CA ASP A 162 0.57 -29.97 13.33
C ASP A 162 1.34 -29.85 14.65
N TYR A 163 1.03 -28.85 15.49
CA TYR A 163 1.53 -28.84 16.88
C TYR A 163 0.54 -28.34 17.94
N HIS A 164 -0.74 -28.73 17.81
CA HIS A 164 -1.72 -28.58 18.90
C HIS A 164 -2.65 -29.80 19.06
N LYS A 165 -2.14 -31.01 18.85
CA LYS A 165 -2.78 -32.25 19.35
C LYS A 165 -1.90 -32.89 20.42
N GLY A 166 -2.09 -32.40 21.64
CA GLY A 166 -1.74 -33.06 22.89
C GLY A 166 -2.96 -33.09 23.78
#